data_AF-A0A2H1WZI8-F1
#
_entry.id   AF-A0A2H1WZI8-F1
#
_cell.length_a   1.000
_cell.length_b   1.000
_cell.length_c   1.000
_cell.angle_alpha   90.00
_cell.angle_beta   90.00
_cell.angle_gamma   90.00
#
_symmetry.space_group_name_H-M   'P 1'
#
loop_
_entity.id
_entity.type
_entity.pdbx_description
1 polymer ?
#
loop_
_entity_poly.entity_id
_entity_poly.type
_entity_poly.pdbx_seq_one_letter_code
_entity_poly.pdbx_strand_id
1 'polypeptide(L)'
;PSPTMTTSMTASSVLTNSSTIYQGPFHLHSRALGLRAQQLWLMAEILTNNDDEEIFDKSFQVSISIEGVLADHSNTEEILSEADAPNRTQHLKCKKRVCEEVMILHILWLDYTHYVFNINFYGLKEFHHRYIIRDIVFYFKTYNPAFTQMETWFRFIFVMTSFFMTFWFAYMMRKYPMSDWSIEQRWIYILLPSLLTFNDPLYPLRFFPGAIMAPLIGNFFQTTFLAAVMLSWLSQYHGLRQNDRGIVSFYLFKFVLVGLCVIPAFMLGNWQKFSSYLDPTFNYMMDPDYPLVKLWFFCAITIYFLYLLILIIKAYSDLRNMPFFDIRLRCLSIVVGTVTSIITVLALQGWGPAALQDHWACQPKIHFDTSAPFMALYGLFNFYIYILAYLFSPGGGSLHETAITKDNPAFSMINDSDEEVIYGSDEESRRPLNSHHRITTDEDL
;
A
#
# COMPACT_ATOMS: atom_id res chain seq x y z
N PRO A 1 2.25 -6.26 19.99
CA PRO A 1 1.21 -5.49 20.70
C PRO A 1 -0.04 -5.40 19.82
N SER A 2 -1.22 -5.23 20.41
CA SER A 2 -2.41 -4.90 19.63
C SER A 2 -2.15 -3.58 18.88
N PRO A 3 -2.46 -3.48 17.58
CA PRO A 3 -2.20 -2.25 16.84
C PRO A 3 -3.09 -1.07 17.26
N THR A 4 -4.32 -1.36 17.70
CA THR A 4 -5.27 -0.36 18.21
C THR A 4 -5.59 -0.59 19.68
N MET A 5 -6.06 0.47 20.32
CA MET A 5 -6.62 0.49 21.66
C MET A 5 -8.01 1.13 21.58
N THR A 6 -9.00 0.47 22.17
CA THR A 6 -10.39 0.96 22.18
C THR A 6 -10.85 1.18 23.61
N THR A 7 -11.53 2.31 23.84
CA THR A 7 -12.17 2.62 25.12
C THR A 7 -13.62 2.97 24.88
N SER A 8 -14.53 2.42 25.67
CA SER A 8 -15.96 2.64 25.52
C SER A 8 -16.54 3.56 26.61
N MET A 9 -17.64 4.23 26.27
CA MET A 9 -18.46 5.04 27.17
C MET A 9 -19.93 4.84 26.79
N THR A 10 -20.80 4.63 27.78
CA THR A 10 -22.23 4.46 27.52
C THR A 10 -22.95 5.80 27.60
N ALA A 11 -23.91 6.00 26.71
CA ALA A 11 -24.80 7.16 26.69
C ALA A 11 -25.49 7.37 28.05
N SER A 12 -25.92 6.28 28.68
CA SER A 12 -26.55 6.31 30.00
C SER A 12 -25.66 6.91 31.11
N SER A 13 -24.34 6.92 30.95
CA SER A 13 -23.41 7.54 31.91
C SER A 13 -23.21 9.04 31.69
N VAL A 14 -23.61 9.55 30.54
CA VAL A 14 -23.38 10.94 30.08
C VAL A 14 -24.66 11.75 30.10
N LEU A 15 -25.79 11.12 29.77
CA LEU A 15 -27.11 11.76 29.77
C LEU A 15 -27.62 11.99 31.19
N THR A 16 -28.06 13.22 31.46
CA THR A 16 -28.80 13.56 32.69
C THR A 16 -30.24 13.06 32.67
N ASN A 17 -30.82 12.88 31.47
CA ASN A 17 -32.18 12.36 31.28
C ASN A 17 -32.20 11.21 30.27
N SER A 18 -32.58 10.02 30.71
CA SER A 18 -32.63 8.82 29.85
C SER A 18 -33.74 8.88 28.79
N SER A 19 -34.76 9.73 28.96
CA SER A 19 -35.87 9.83 28.00
C SER A 19 -35.48 10.47 26.67
N THR A 20 -34.35 11.18 26.60
CA THR A 20 -33.86 11.85 25.39
C THR A 20 -32.70 11.11 24.72
N ILE A 21 -32.51 9.82 25.02
CA ILE A 21 -31.43 8.99 24.46
C ILE A 21 -31.42 8.91 22.93
N TYR A 22 -32.56 9.16 22.29
CA TYR A 22 -32.65 9.17 20.82
C TYR A 22 -32.16 10.48 20.18
N GLN A 23 -31.88 11.53 20.96
CA GLN A 23 -31.54 12.87 20.45
C GLN A 23 -30.22 13.42 21.02
N GLY A 24 -29.90 13.16 22.29
CA GLY A 24 -28.79 13.81 22.99
C GLY A 24 -29.26 15.08 23.75
N PRO A 25 -28.36 16.03 24.05
CA PRO A 25 -26.95 16.09 23.65
C PRO A 25 -26.06 15.09 24.41
N PHE A 26 -25.06 14.56 23.72
CA PHE A 26 -24.01 13.73 24.33
C PHE A 26 -22.72 14.54 24.44
N HIS A 27 -22.32 14.83 25.67
CA HIS A 27 -21.05 15.51 25.98
C HIS A 27 -19.98 14.46 26.31
N LEU A 28 -19.15 14.13 25.33
CA LEU A 28 -18.14 13.08 25.47
C LEU A 28 -16.75 13.68 25.63
N HIS A 29 -15.98 13.14 26.57
CA HIS A 29 -14.60 13.54 26.82
C HIS A 29 -13.64 12.42 26.41
N SER A 30 -12.65 12.74 25.59
CA SER A 30 -11.56 11.82 25.30
C SER A 30 -10.64 11.66 26.52
N ARG A 31 -10.00 10.50 26.63
CA ARG A 31 -8.86 10.33 27.54
C ARG A 31 -7.70 11.22 27.11
N ALA A 32 -6.69 11.36 27.97
CA ALA A 32 -5.45 12.04 27.62
C ALA A 32 -4.78 11.31 26.44
N LEU A 33 -4.66 12.01 25.32
CA LEU A 33 -4.01 11.54 24.10
C LEU A 33 -2.62 12.17 24.01
N GLY A 34 -1.62 11.34 23.74
CA GLY A 34 -0.28 11.80 23.39
C GLY A 34 -0.05 11.68 21.89
N LEU A 35 1.04 12.28 21.40
CA LEU A 35 1.44 12.26 19.98
C LEU A 35 1.54 10.85 19.38
N ARG A 36 1.81 9.83 20.21
CA ARG A 36 1.92 8.42 19.77
C ARG A 36 0.58 7.72 19.54
N ALA A 37 -0.55 8.33 19.91
CA ALA A 37 -1.87 7.80 19.61
C ALA A 37 -2.27 7.98 18.14
N GLN A 38 -1.51 8.80 17.39
CA GLN A 38 -1.62 9.10 15.95
C GLN A 38 -2.98 9.66 15.48
N GLN A 39 -4.03 8.85 15.56
CA GLN A 39 -5.37 9.09 15.02
C GLN A 39 -6.43 8.71 16.05
N LEU A 40 -7.61 9.32 15.93
CA LEU A 40 -8.77 9.04 16.78
C LEU A 40 -10.00 8.78 15.92
N TRP A 41 -10.65 7.65 16.15
CA TRP A 41 -11.98 7.35 15.60
C TRP A 41 -12.99 7.35 16.73
N LEU A 42 -14.14 7.98 16.48
CA LEU A 42 -15.32 7.84 17.31
C LEU A 42 -16.37 7.02 16.56
N MET A 43 -16.77 5.92 17.16
CA MET A 43 -17.82 5.05 16.64
C MET A 43 -18.98 5.00 17.64
N ALA A 44 -20.20 4.81 17.16
CA ALA A 44 -21.37 4.57 17.99
C ALA A 44 -22.06 3.27 17.61
N GLU A 45 -22.40 2.48 18.64
CA GLU A 45 -23.17 1.26 18.54
C GLU A 45 -24.50 1.47 19.26
N ILE A 46 -25.60 1.30 18.54
CA ILE A 46 -26.95 1.47 19.10
C ILE A 46 -27.48 0.09 19.50
N LEU A 47 -27.84 -0.03 20.78
CA LEU A 47 -28.44 -1.24 21.33
C LEU A 47 -29.95 -1.05 21.43
N THR A 48 -30.71 -1.99 20.88
CA THR A 48 -32.17 -1.96 20.89
C THR A 48 -32.74 -3.14 21.66
N ASN A 49 -33.98 -3.01 22.14
CA ASN A 49 -34.71 -4.11 22.76
C ASN A 49 -35.49 -4.95 21.74
N ASN A 50 -35.04 -4.95 20.47
CA ASN A 50 -35.71 -5.66 19.40
C ASN A 50 -35.34 -7.14 19.39
N ASP A 51 -36.35 -8.01 19.32
CA ASP A 51 -36.19 -9.46 19.23
C ASP A 51 -36.48 -10.00 17.81
N ASP A 52 -36.93 -9.15 16.88
CA ASP A 52 -37.25 -9.54 15.52
C ASP A 52 -35.99 -9.89 14.72
N GLU A 53 -36.08 -10.90 13.84
CA GLU A 53 -34.98 -11.31 12.95
C GLU A 53 -34.88 -10.44 11.69
N GLU A 54 -35.80 -9.49 11.48
CA GLU A 54 -35.78 -8.59 10.34
C GLU A 54 -34.58 -7.63 10.39
N ILE A 55 -33.90 -7.50 9.25
CA ILE A 55 -32.84 -6.51 9.05
C ILE A 55 -33.52 -5.23 8.56
N PHE A 56 -33.38 -4.16 9.33
CA PHE A 56 -33.90 -2.85 8.95
C PHE A 56 -32.76 -1.86 8.72
N ASP A 57 -32.98 -0.93 7.78
CA ASP A 57 -32.10 0.17 7.43
C ASP A 57 -32.88 1.48 7.64
N LYS A 58 -32.40 2.33 8.55
CA LYS A 58 -32.98 3.66 8.81
C LYS A 58 -31.90 4.72 8.69
N SER A 59 -32.18 5.77 7.92
CA SER A 59 -31.32 6.94 7.87
C SER A 59 -31.60 7.88 9.05
N PHE A 60 -30.53 8.44 9.62
CA PHE A 60 -30.57 9.46 10.66
C PHE A 60 -29.49 10.50 10.40
N GLN A 61 -29.62 11.69 11.01
CA GLN A 61 -28.64 12.76 10.86
C GLN A 61 -27.84 12.93 12.14
N VAL A 62 -26.54 13.18 11.98
CA VAL A 62 -25.62 13.46 13.08
C VAL A 62 -25.10 14.88 12.92
N SER A 63 -25.19 15.65 13.99
CA SER A 63 -24.51 16.93 14.15
C SER A 63 -23.48 16.80 15.27
N ILE A 64 -22.31 17.40 15.07
CA ILE A 64 -21.18 17.30 15.99
C ILE A 64 -20.45 18.63 16.08
N SER A 65 -20.09 19.03 17.31
CA SER A 65 -19.09 20.06 17.56
C SER A 65 -17.87 19.46 18.26
N ILE A 66 -16.69 20.00 17.98
CA ILE A 66 -15.40 19.49 18.45
C ILE A 66 -14.61 20.62 19.08
N GLU A 67 -14.21 20.44 20.34
CA GLU A 67 -13.34 21.36 21.08
C GLU A 67 -12.05 20.63 21.47
N GLY A 68 -10.91 21.27 21.19
CA GLY A 68 -9.58 20.83 21.58
C GLY A 68 -9.14 21.50 22.87
N VAL A 69 -8.59 20.73 23.81
CA VAL A 69 -8.11 21.22 25.11
C VAL A 69 -6.63 20.85 25.30
N LEU A 70 -5.80 21.87 25.50
CA LEU A 70 -4.38 21.71 25.80
C LEU A 70 -4.14 21.19 27.23
N ALA A 71 -2.91 20.70 27.48
CA ALA A 71 -2.52 20.04 28.73
C ALA A 71 -2.72 20.91 29.98
N ASP A 72 -2.64 22.24 29.82
CA ASP A 72 -2.78 23.20 30.92
C ASP A 72 -4.24 23.52 31.26
N HIS A 73 -5.22 22.91 30.56
CA HIS A 73 -6.67 23.14 30.69
C HIS A 73 -7.11 24.62 30.58
N SER A 74 -6.21 25.51 30.18
CA SER A 74 -6.41 26.97 30.17
C SER A 74 -7.06 27.47 28.88
N ASN A 75 -6.82 26.78 27.77
CA ASN A 75 -7.29 27.16 26.45
C ASN A 75 -8.09 26.02 25.81
N THR A 76 -9.38 26.25 25.63
CA THR A 76 -10.29 25.45 24.79
C THR A 76 -10.38 26.12 23.43
N GLU A 77 -9.96 25.44 22.38
CA GLU A 77 -10.08 25.93 20.99
C GLU A 77 -11.18 25.15 20.27
N GLU A 78 -12.07 25.88 19.60
CA GLU A 78 -13.15 25.29 18.80
C GLU A 78 -12.57 24.86 17.45
N ILE A 79 -12.49 23.55 17.22
CA ILE A 79 -11.94 22.96 15.99
C ILE A 79 -13.04 22.89 14.93
N LEU A 80 -14.25 22.55 15.35
CA LEU A 80 -15.43 22.49 14.50
C LEU A 80 -16.65 22.97 15.28
N SER A 81 -17.21 24.09 14.85
CA SER A 81 -18.43 24.63 15.44
C SER A 81 -19.68 23.92 14.92
N GLU A 82 -20.73 23.86 15.73
CA GLU A 82 -22.03 23.29 15.33
C GLU A 82 -22.63 24.02 14.12
N ALA A 83 -22.31 25.31 13.92
CA ALA A 83 -22.78 26.11 12.78
C ALA A 83 -22.08 25.76 11.47
N ASP A 84 -20.81 25.35 11.53
CA ASP A 84 -19.99 25.00 10.36
C ASP A 84 -19.98 23.49 10.08
N ALA A 85 -20.43 22.68 11.04
CA ALA A 85 -20.50 21.23 10.91
C ALA A 85 -21.58 20.82 9.89
N PRO A 86 -21.23 20.11 8.81
CA PRO A 86 -22.21 19.62 7.86
C PRO A 86 -23.08 18.54 8.50
N ASN A 87 -24.40 18.66 8.40
CA ASN A 87 -25.32 17.61 8.82
C ASN A 87 -25.13 16.38 7.94
N ARG A 88 -24.55 15.31 8.50
CA ARG A 88 -24.29 14.06 7.77
C ARG A 88 -25.41 13.06 8.00
N THR A 89 -25.96 12.53 6.91
CA THR A 89 -26.89 11.41 6.95
C THR A 89 -26.13 10.11 7.06
N GLN A 90 -26.41 9.34 8.11
CA GLN A 90 -25.86 8.02 8.36
C GLN A 90 -26.96 6.97 8.24
N HIS A 91 -26.57 5.75 7.88
CA HIS A 91 -27.46 4.61 7.77
C HIS A 91 -27.26 3.66 8.95
N LEU A 92 -28.34 3.38 9.67
CA LEU A 92 -28.37 2.45 10.77
C LEU A 92 -28.94 1.11 10.27
N LYS A 93 -28.07 0.10 10.16
CA LYS A 93 -28.47 -1.27 9.87
C LYS A 93 -28.45 -2.07 11.16
N CYS A 94 -29.57 -2.69 11.53
CA CYS A 94 -29.60 -3.50 12.73
C CYS A 94 -30.04 -4.92 12.46
N LYS A 95 -29.55 -5.83 13.30
CA LYS A 95 -29.91 -7.24 13.29
C LYS A 95 -30.17 -7.68 14.73
N LYS A 96 -31.42 -8.04 15.03
CA LYS A 96 -31.87 -8.34 16.41
C LYS A 96 -31.64 -7.13 17.33
N ARG A 97 -30.97 -7.35 18.46
CA ARG A 97 -30.72 -6.35 19.52
C ARG A 97 -29.56 -5.39 19.24
N VAL A 98 -28.72 -5.69 18.26
CA VAL A 98 -27.46 -4.95 18.02
C VAL A 98 -27.48 -4.34 16.63
N CYS A 99 -27.17 -3.05 16.57
CA CYS A 99 -26.97 -2.32 15.32
C CYS A 99 -25.51 -2.33 14.89
N GLU A 100 -25.27 -2.21 13.58
CA GLU A 100 -23.94 -2.02 13.05
C GLU A 100 -23.35 -0.70 13.57
N GLU A 101 -22.09 -0.76 13.96
CA GLU A 101 -21.33 0.39 14.42
C GLU A 101 -21.22 1.46 13.32
N VAL A 102 -21.55 2.70 13.66
CA VAL A 102 -21.48 3.85 12.78
C VAL A 102 -20.27 4.69 13.16
N MET A 103 -19.36 4.94 12.21
CA MET A 103 -18.26 5.89 12.41
C MET A 103 -18.82 7.32 12.35
N ILE A 104 -18.72 8.03 13.47
CA ILE A 104 -19.20 9.41 13.62
C ILE A 104 -18.15 10.40 13.14
N LEU A 105 -16.90 10.22 13.58
CA LEU A 105 -15.79 11.09 13.21
C LEU A 105 -14.48 10.31 13.13
N HIS A 106 -13.57 10.84 12.31
CA HIS A 106 -12.17 10.42 12.21
C HIS A 106 -11.26 11.64 12.23
N ILE A 107 -10.53 11.82 13.32
CA ILE A 107 -9.48 12.82 13.43
C ILE A 107 -8.15 12.16 13.06
N LEU A 108 -7.53 12.68 12.00
CA LEU A 108 -6.28 12.15 11.46
C LEU A 108 -5.04 12.63 12.25
N TRP A 109 -5.17 13.69 13.04
CA TRP A 109 -4.06 14.36 13.74
C TRP A 109 -4.46 14.80 15.13
N LEU A 110 -3.65 14.45 16.11
CA LEU A 110 -3.91 14.76 17.50
C LEU A 110 -3.00 15.89 17.97
N ASP A 111 -3.48 17.12 17.78
CA ASP A 111 -2.79 18.35 18.19
C ASP A 111 -3.06 18.72 19.66
N TYR A 112 -4.18 18.23 20.22
CA TYR A 112 -4.60 18.52 21.60
C TYR A 112 -4.51 17.27 22.47
N THR A 113 -4.32 17.49 23.79
CA THR A 113 -4.25 16.39 24.76
C THR A 113 -5.61 15.80 25.08
N HIS A 114 -6.66 16.62 25.03
CA HIS A 114 -8.02 16.22 25.31
C HIS A 114 -8.94 16.80 24.23
N TYR A 115 -9.96 16.03 23.86
CA TYR A 115 -11.00 16.45 22.93
C TYR A 115 -12.36 16.30 23.61
N VAL A 116 -13.20 17.31 23.42
CA VAL A 116 -14.59 17.31 23.86
C VAL A 116 -15.49 17.27 22.63
N PHE A 117 -16.43 16.35 22.62
CA PHE A 117 -17.37 16.14 21.52
C PHE A 117 -18.78 16.38 22.02
N ASN A 118 -19.51 17.29 21.36
CA ASN A 118 -20.93 17.48 21.59
C ASN A 118 -21.69 16.90 20.40
N ILE A 119 -22.47 15.84 20.63
CA ILE A 119 -23.13 15.08 19.56
C ILE A 119 -24.63 15.14 19.73
N ASN A 120 -25.32 15.44 18.63
CA ASN A 120 -26.77 15.47 18.54
C ASN A 120 -27.23 14.51 17.42
N PHE A 121 -28.24 13.69 17.72
CA PHE A 121 -28.87 12.80 16.75
C PHE A 121 -30.25 13.31 16.36
N TYR A 122 -30.54 13.30 15.05
CA TYR A 122 -31.82 13.72 14.51
C TYR A 122 -32.44 12.59 13.67
N GLY A 123 -33.77 12.44 13.73
CA GLY A 123 -34.50 11.42 12.97
C GLY A 123 -34.65 10.05 13.64
N LEU A 124 -34.08 9.84 14.84
CA LEU A 124 -34.21 8.60 15.61
C LEU A 124 -35.48 8.52 16.49
N LYS A 125 -36.30 9.58 16.57
CA LYS A 125 -37.50 9.60 17.43
C LYS A 125 -38.55 8.56 17.04
N GLU A 126 -38.88 8.48 15.75
CA GLU A 126 -39.81 7.48 15.22
C GLU A 126 -39.26 6.06 15.41
N PHE A 127 -37.95 5.93 15.26
CA PHE A 127 -37.25 4.66 15.44
C PHE A 127 -37.34 4.19 16.89
N HIS A 128 -37.07 5.06 17.86
CA HIS A 128 -37.17 4.77 19.28
C HIS A 128 -38.60 4.37 19.72
N HIS A 129 -39.63 4.93 19.08
CA HIS A 129 -41.02 4.55 19.36
C HIS A 129 -41.35 3.13 18.88
N ARG A 130 -40.77 2.67 17.76
CA ARG A 130 -41.00 1.33 17.22
C ARG A 130 -40.06 0.28 17.83
N TYR A 131 -38.78 0.64 17.96
CA TYR A 131 -37.71 -0.19 18.49
C TYR A 131 -37.05 0.59 19.63
N ILE A 132 -37.45 0.29 20.86
CA ILE A 132 -36.95 0.99 22.04
C ILE A 132 -35.42 0.85 22.09
N ILE A 133 -34.74 1.99 21.98
CA ILE A 133 -33.29 2.08 22.15
C ILE A 133 -33.00 1.87 23.64
N ARG A 134 -32.24 0.82 23.95
CA ARG A 134 -31.83 0.48 25.31
C ARG A 134 -30.67 1.35 25.78
N ASP A 135 -29.64 1.45 24.96
CA ASP A 135 -28.44 2.25 25.24
C ASP A 135 -27.71 2.56 23.94
N ILE A 136 -26.81 3.54 23.98
CA ILE A 136 -25.89 3.85 22.89
C ILE A 136 -24.47 3.78 23.46
N VAL A 137 -23.61 2.97 22.86
CA VAL A 137 -22.22 2.82 23.30
C VAL A 137 -21.31 3.58 22.33
N PHE A 138 -20.53 4.51 22.85
CA PHE A 138 -19.52 5.23 22.10
C PHE A 138 -18.15 4.58 22.29
N TYR A 139 -17.49 4.25 21.19
CA TYR A 139 -16.14 3.68 21.19
C TYR A 139 -15.14 4.71 20.65
N PHE A 140 -14.16 5.05 21.49
CA PHE A 140 -12.97 5.77 21.08
C PHE A 140 -11.90 4.75 20.71
N LYS A 141 -11.51 4.72 19.44
CA LYS A 141 -10.44 3.87 18.94
C LYS A 141 -9.24 4.76 18.60
N THR A 142 -8.05 4.36 19.04
CA THR A 142 -6.78 5.04 18.74
C THR A 142 -5.68 4.03 18.44
N TYR A 143 -4.56 4.47 17.90
CA TYR A 143 -3.39 3.60 17.81
C TYR A 143 -2.80 3.35 19.20
N ASN A 144 -2.37 2.12 19.43
CA ASN A 144 -1.66 1.79 20.66
C ASN A 144 -0.26 2.45 20.65
N PRO A 145 0.10 3.29 21.65
CA PRO A 145 1.41 3.93 21.70
C PRO A 145 2.59 2.95 21.65
N ALA A 146 2.42 1.73 22.20
CA ALA A 146 3.44 0.68 22.14
C ALA A 146 3.59 0.11 20.72
N PHE A 147 2.50 0.03 19.95
CA PHE A 147 2.55 -0.33 18.54
C PHE A 147 3.21 0.77 17.72
N THR A 148 2.83 2.04 17.89
CA THR A 148 3.46 3.19 17.20
C THR A 148 4.97 3.24 17.43
N GLN A 149 5.42 2.99 18.68
CA GLN A 149 6.85 2.94 18.98
C GLN A 149 7.55 1.80 18.23
N MET A 150 6.96 0.61 18.23
CA MET A 150 7.53 -0.54 17.51
C MET A 150 7.51 -0.30 15.99
N GLU A 151 6.44 0.24 15.43
CA GLU A 151 6.33 0.60 14.02
C GLU A 151 7.43 1.59 13.60
N THR A 152 7.67 2.62 14.41
CA THR A 152 8.73 3.61 14.17
C THR A 152 10.11 2.95 14.06
N TRP A 153 10.46 2.11 15.05
CA TRP A 153 11.74 1.39 15.05
C TRP A 153 11.86 0.41 13.89
N PHE A 154 10.78 -0.31 13.59
CA PHE A 154 10.75 -1.28 12.52
C PHE A 154 10.97 -0.63 11.16
N ARG A 155 10.25 0.47 10.86
CA ARG A 155 10.46 1.26 9.64
C ARG A 155 11.89 1.81 9.57
N PHE A 156 12.41 2.36 10.68
CA PHE A 156 13.76 2.90 10.73
C PHE A 156 14.84 1.85 10.40
N ILE A 157 14.75 0.65 10.96
CA ILE A 157 15.69 -0.45 10.67
C ILE A 157 15.67 -0.80 9.18
N PHE A 158 14.50 -0.87 8.56
CA PHE A 158 14.39 -1.15 7.13
C PHE A 158 14.86 0.01 6.25
N VAL A 159 14.64 1.27 6.65
CA VAL A 159 15.23 2.43 5.95
C VAL A 159 16.76 2.30 5.95
N MET A 160 17.38 2.05 7.11
CA MET A 160 18.84 1.90 7.22
C MET A 160 19.37 0.71 6.42
N THR A 161 18.67 -0.42 6.46
CA THR A 161 19.06 -1.63 5.72
C THR A 161 18.91 -1.42 4.21
N SER A 162 17.80 -0.84 3.75
CA SER A 162 17.58 -0.50 2.33
C SER A 162 18.60 0.51 1.82
N PHE A 163 18.97 1.49 2.64
CA PHE A 163 20.05 2.41 2.33
C PHE A 163 21.35 1.64 2.11
N PHE A 164 21.80 0.84 3.08
CA PHE A 164 23.01 0.03 2.96
C PHE A 164 23.00 -0.86 1.70
N MET A 165 21.90 -1.58 1.45
CA MET A 165 21.75 -2.45 0.27
C MET A 165 21.78 -1.68 -1.05
N THR A 166 21.21 -0.47 -1.09
CA THR A 166 21.26 0.40 -2.28
C THR A 166 22.69 0.81 -2.60
N PHE A 167 23.45 1.28 -1.59
CA PHE A 167 24.85 1.66 -1.78
C PHE A 167 25.72 0.46 -2.12
N TRP A 168 25.52 -0.68 -1.45
CA TRP A 168 26.21 -1.92 -1.74
C TRP A 168 26.01 -2.36 -3.19
N PHE A 169 24.76 -2.44 -3.64
CA PHE A 169 24.43 -2.83 -5.01
C PHE A 169 25.00 -1.86 -6.04
N ALA A 170 24.85 -0.54 -5.81
CA ALA A 170 25.42 0.48 -6.69
C ALA A 170 26.96 0.40 -6.75
N TYR A 171 27.63 0.14 -5.62
CA TYR A 171 29.07 -0.03 -5.57
C TYR A 171 29.54 -1.25 -6.37
N MET A 172 28.83 -2.38 -6.25
CA MET A 172 29.13 -3.60 -7.01
C MET A 172 28.93 -3.39 -8.51
N MET A 173 27.91 -2.63 -8.91
CA MET A 173 27.60 -2.36 -10.32
C MET A 173 28.48 -1.27 -10.94
N ARG A 174 29.21 -0.48 -10.15
CA ARG A 174 30.05 0.65 -10.63
C ARG A 174 31.06 0.26 -11.71
N LYS A 175 31.55 -0.97 -11.69
CA LYS A 175 32.54 -1.47 -12.66
C LYS A 175 31.92 -1.80 -14.03
N TYR A 176 30.60 -1.91 -14.13
CA TYR A 176 29.91 -2.39 -15.32
C TYR A 176 29.09 -1.26 -15.97
N PRO A 177 29.27 -0.97 -17.27
CA PRO A 177 28.49 0.04 -17.95
C PRO A 177 27.01 -0.38 -18.05
N MET A 178 26.10 0.59 -17.96
CA MET A 178 24.64 0.39 -17.98
C MET A 178 24.12 -0.36 -19.22
N SER A 179 24.85 -0.31 -20.34
CA SER A 179 24.54 -1.02 -21.59
C SER A 179 24.46 -2.53 -21.37
N ASP A 180 25.35 -3.06 -20.53
CA ASP A 180 25.59 -4.50 -20.39
C ASP A 180 24.75 -5.11 -19.26
N TRP A 181 23.92 -4.29 -18.61
CA TRP A 181 23.10 -4.73 -17.50
C TRP A 181 21.92 -5.57 -17.99
N SER A 182 21.71 -6.69 -17.31
CA SER A 182 20.48 -7.48 -17.45
C SER A 182 19.24 -6.66 -17.08
N ILE A 183 18.07 -7.05 -17.59
CA ILE A 183 16.82 -6.32 -17.31
C ILE A 183 16.48 -6.37 -15.82
N GLU A 184 16.78 -7.48 -15.16
CA GLU A 184 16.61 -7.69 -13.72
C GLU A 184 17.47 -6.71 -12.92
N GLN A 185 18.75 -6.56 -13.27
CA GLN A 185 19.66 -5.61 -12.62
C GLN A 185 19.20 -4.16 -12.79
N ARG A 186 18.72 -3.79 -13.99
CA ARG A 186 18.15 -2.45 -14.24
C ARG A 186 16.93 -2.18 -13.36
N TRP A 187 16.04 -3.15 -13.19
CA TRP A 187 14.88 -3.00 -12.30
C TRP A 187 15.29 -2.96 -10.83
N ILE A 188 16.23 -3.78 -10.39
CA ILE A 188 16.73 -3.75 -9.00
C ILE A 188 17.35 -2.39 -8.68
N TYR A 189 18.08 -1.79 -9.62
CA TYR A 189 18.62 -0.44 -9.47
C TYR A 189 17.54 0.64 -9.27
N ILE A 190 16.35 0.46 -9.83
CA ILE A 190 15.20 1.36 -9.62
C ILE A 190 14.44 1.00 -8.33
N LEU A 191 14.25 -0.29 -8.06
CA LEU A 191 13.45 -0.79 -6.94
C LEU A 191 14.11 -0.55 -5.59
N LEU A 192 15.44 -0.63 -5.48
CA LEU A 192 16.17 -0.40 -4.22
C LEU A 192 15.99 1.02 -3.67
N PRO A 193 16.24 2.09 -4.45
CA PRO A 193 15.89 3.45 -4.02
C PRO A 193 14.40 3.64 -3.75
N SER A 194 13.53 3.02 -4.55
CA SER A 194 12.08 3.10 -4.32
C SER A 194 11.62 2.35 -3.05
N LEU A 195 12.35 1.32 -2.62
CA LEU A 195 12.09 0.61 -1.36
C LEU A 195 12.43 1.48 -0.16
N LEU A 196 13.45 2.34 -0.27
CA LEU A 196 13.78 3.32 0.77
C LEU A 196 12.58 4.24 1.04
N THR A 197 11.94 4.74 -0.02
CA THR A 197 10.77 5.62 0.09
C THR A 197 9.51 4.88 0.54
N PHE A 198 9.36 3.60 0.18
CA PHE A 198 8.29 2.72 0.69
C PHE A 198 8.35 2.53 2.21
N ASN A 199 9.56 2.43 2.76
CA ASN A 199 9.76 2.31 4.21
C ASN A 199 9.49 3.63 4.97
N ASP A 200 9.15 4.69 4.24
CA ASP A 200 8.74 6.00 4.74
C ASP A 200 9.74 6.62 5.74
N PRO A 201 10.85 7.20 5.25
CA PRO A 201 11.82 7.88 6.12
C PRO A 201 11.22 9.11 6.82
N LEU A 202 10.08 9.62 6.34
CA LEU A 202 9.38 10.77 6.90
C LEU A 202 8.34 10.38 7.96
N TYR A 203 8.23 9.09 8.30
CA TYR A 203 7.25 8.62 9.26
C TYR A 203 7.31 9.33 10.62
N PRO A 204 8.48 9.59 11.24
CA PRO A 204 8.55 10.33 12.49
C PRO A 204 8.03 11.77 12.39
N LEU A 205 8.08 12.38 11.19
CA LEU A 205 7.58 13.74 11.00
C LEU A 205 6.07 13.84 11.17
N ARG A 206 5.35 12.72 11.00
CA ARG A 206 3.90 12.65 11.19
C ARG A 206 3.48 12.89 12.64
N PHE A 207 4.39 12.78 13.61
CA PHE A 207 4.07 13.07 15.01
C PHE A 207 4.12 14.56 15.34
N PHE A 208 4.62 15.41 14.44
CA PHE A 208 4.65 16.85 14.68
C PHE A 208 3.33 17.49 14.24
N PRO A 209 2.74 18.35 15.08
CA PRO A 209 1.57 19.16 14.71
C PRO A 209 1.82 19.95 13.42
N GLY A 210 0.84 19.96 12.52
CA GLY A 210 0.91 20.72 11.25
C GLY A 210 1.66 20.02 10.09
N ALA A 211 2.19 18.81 10.26
CA ALA A 211 2.88 18.05 9.21
C ALA A 211 1.95 17.37 8.18
N ILE A 212 0.97 18.12 7.66
CA ILE A 212 -0.15 17.62 6.82
C ILE A 212 0.35 16.87 5.57
N MET A 213 1.46 17.30 5.00
CA MET A 213 2.00 16.73 3.76
C MET A 213 2.68 15.37 3.97
N ALA A 214 3.15 15.04 5.17
CA ALA A 214 3.95 13.82 5.39
C ALA A 214 3.19 12.51 5.06
N PRO A 215 1.91 12.31 5.45
CA PRO A 215 1.16 11.11 5.12
C PRO A 215 0.68 11.06 3.67
N LEU A 216 0.51 12.22 3.02
CA LEU A 216 0.19 12.30 1.58
C LEU A 216 1.41 11.87 0.77
N ILE A 217 2.59 12.44 1.08
CA ILE A 217 3.87 12.06 0.47
C ILE A 217 4.18 10.58 0.73
N GLY A 218 3.97 10.10 1.97
CA GLY A 218 4.13 8.69 2.31
C GLY A 218 3.23 7.77 1.48
N ASN A 219 1.97 8.15 1.26
CA ASN A 219 1.05 7.39 0.40
C ASN A 219 1.51 7.37 -1.06
N PHE A 220 1.96 8.52 -1.57
CA PHE A 220 2.52 8.63 -2.92
C PHE A 220 3.74 7.71 -3.10
N PHE A 221 4.68 7.71 -2.16
CA PHE A 221 5.85 6.83 -2.22
C PHE A 221 5.49 5.35 -2.17
N GLN A 222 4.57 4.98 -1.27
CA GLN A 222 4.14 3.59 -1.12
C GLN A 222 3.44 3.07 -2.38
N THR A 223 2.52 3.85 -2.95
CA THR A 223 1.81 3.52 -4.20
C THR A 223 2.77 3.47 -5.40
N THR A 224 3.74 4.39 -5.48
CA THR A 224 4.75 4.41 -6.54
C THR A 224 5.67 3.19 -6.48
N PHE A 225 6.08 2.76 -5.29
CA PHE A 225 6.85 1.53 -5.11
C PHE A 225 6.07 0.29 -5.57
N LEU A 226 4.80 0.16 -5.17
CA LEU A 226 3.95 -0.95 -5.60
C LEU A 226 3.78 -0.96 -7.13
N ALA A 227 3.64 0.22 -7.75
CA ALA A 227 3.63 0.37 -9.21
C ALA A 227 4.93 -0.13 -9.85
N ALA A 228 6.08 0.24 -9.28
CA ALA A 228 7.38 -0.20 -9.77
C ALA A 228 7.55 -1.74 -9.63
N VAL A 229 7.08 -2.34 -8.53
CA VAL A 229 7.08 -3.81 -8.36
C VAL A 229 6.21 -4.48 -9.42
N MET A 230 4.97 -4.01 -9.62
CA MET A 230 4.07 -4.58 -10.62
C MET A 230 4.65 -4.48 -12.04
N LEU A 231 5.29 -3.35 -12.36
CA LEU A 231 5.93 -3.13 -13.65
C LEU A 231 7.19 -3.98 -13.81
N SER A 232 7.96 -4.18 -12.73
CA SER A 232 9.14 -5.04 -12.73
C SER A 232 8.78 -6.49 -13.06
N TRP A 233 7.67 -7.02 -12.53
CA TRP A 233 7.23 -8.38 -12.83
C TRP A 233 6.90 -8.54 -14.31
N LEU A 234 6.05 -7.66 -14.86
CA LEU A 234 5.68 -7.74 -16.28
C LEU A 234 6.88 -7.58 -17.22
N SER A 235 7.80 -6.69 -16.88
CA SER A 235 8.97 -6.42 -17.71
C SER A 235 10.01 -7.53 -17.64
N GLN A 236 10.20 -8.19 -16.49
CA GLN A 236 11.10 -9.34 -16.36
C GLN A 236 10.57 -10.54 -17.15
N TYR A 237 9.31 -10.94 -16.96
CA TYR A 237 8.73 -12.07 -17.71
C TYR A 237 8.69 -11.85 -19.23
N HIS A 238 8.37 -10.63 -19.67
CA HIS A 238 8.37 -10.31 -21.11
C HIS A 238 9.80 -10.14 -21.64
N GLY A 239 10.71 -9.58 -20.83
CA GLY A 239 12.11 -9.31 -21.19
C GLY A 239 12.93 -10.55 -21.47
N LEU A 240 12.59 -11.67 -20.84
CA LEU A 240 13.19 -12.99 -21.11
C LEU A 240 12.97 -13.48 -22.55
N ARG A 241 12.04 -12.88 -23.32
CA ARG A 241 11.61 -13.36 -24.65
C ARG A 241 12.00 -12.46 -25.81
N GLN A 242 12.39 -11.20 -25.57
CA GLN A 242 12.52 -10.20 -26.63
C GLN A 242 13.88 -9.49 -26.58
N ASN A 243 14.66 -9.65 -27.67
CA ASN A 243 15.98 -9.05 -27.84
C ASN A 243 15.91 -7.58 -28.27
N ASP A 244 15.00 -7.22 -29.17
CA ASP A 244 14.82 -5.84 -29.60
C ASP A 244 13.84 -5.11 -28.67
N ARG A 245 14.40 -4.15 -27.92
CA ARG A 245 13.74 -3.48 -26.79
C ARG A 245 13.55 -2.00 -27.08
N GLY A 246 12.61 -1.67 -27.98
CA GLY A 246 12.17 -0.28 -28.15
C GLY A 246 11.39 0.20 -26.92
N ILE A 247 11.75 1.36 -26.36
CA ILE A 247 11.13 1.90 -25.13
C ILE A 247 9.60 1.99 -25.26
N VAL A 248 9.11 2.50 -26.39
CA VAL A 248 7.68 2.71 -26.64
C VAL A 248 6.97 1.39 -26.90
N SER A 249 7.46 0.56 -27.82
CA SER A 249 6.81 -0.71 -28.17
C SER A 249 6.80 -1.71 -27.00
N PHE A 250 7.86 -1.72 -26.18
CA PHE A 250 7.99 -2.67 -25.08
C PHE A 250 7.29 -2.21 -23.79
N TYR A 251 7.42 -0.95 -23.39
CA TYR A 251 6.93 -0.51 -22.06
C TYR A 251 5.55 0.14 -22.08
N LEU A 252 5.09 0.74 -23.19
CA LEU A 252 3.87 1.56 -23.20
C LEU A 252 2.63 0.77 -22.74
N PHE A 253 2.40 -0.42 -23.30
CA PHE A 253 1.28 -1.27 -22.88
C PHE A 253 1.36 -1.65 -21.39
N LYS A 254 2.58 -1.93 -20.89
CA LYS A 254 2.81 -2.29 -19.49
C LYS A 254 2.53 -1.10 -18.55
N PHE A 255 2.95 0.10 -18.94
CA PHE A 255 2.63 1.33 -18.21
C PHE A 255 1.13 1.61 -18.16
N VAL A 256 0.42 1.42 -19.28
CA VAL A 256 -1.04 1.59 -19.31
C VAL A 256 -1.72 0.58 -18.37
N LEU A 257 -1.33 -0.69 -18.45
CA LEU A 257 -1.91 -1.74 -17.61
C LEU A 257 -1.67 -1.51 -16.11
N VAL A 258 -0.43 -1.17 -15.73
CA VAL A 258 -0.08 -0.85 -14.33
C VAL A 258 -0.74 0.45 -13.88
N GLY A 259 -0.76 1.47 -14.73
CA GLY A 259 -1.42 2.75 -14.48
C GLY A 259 -2.90 2.58 -14.17
N LEU A 260 -3.61 1.75 -14.92
CA LEU A 260 -5.03 1.42 -14.66
C LEU A 260 -5.26 0.79 -13.28
N CYS A 261 -4.28 0.08 -12.73
CA CYS A 261 -4.37 -0.50 -11.38
C CYS A 261 -4.01 0.50 -10.28
N VAL A 262 -2.98 1.32 -10.51
CA VAL A 262 -2.38 2.17 -9.49
C VAL A 262 -3.13 3.49 -9.33
N ILE A 263 -3.64 4.08 -10.42
CA ILE A 263 -4.39 5.34 -10.37
C ILE A 263 -5.57 5.27 -9.39
N PRO A 264 -6.48 4.27 -9.44
CA PRO A 264 -7.58 4.21 -8.48
C PRO A 264 -7.09 4.04 -7.03
N ALA A 265 -6.02 3.28 -6.79
CA ALA A 265 -5.43 3.13 -5.45
C ALA A 265 -4.82 4.45 -4.93
N PHE A 266 -4.13 5.17 -5.82
CA PHE A 266 -3.55 6.48 -5.51
C PHE A 266 -4.64 7.52 -5.24
N MET A 267 -5.67 7.56 -6.08
CA MET A 267 -6.81 8.46 -5.92
C MET A 267 -7.52 8.20 -4.59
N LEU A 268 -7.90 6.95 -4.30
CA LEU A 268 -8.60 6.61 -3.05
C LEU A 268 -7.78 6.97 -1.81
N GLY A 269 -6.48 6.62 -1.79
CA GLY A 269 -5.63 6.86 -0.63
C GLY A 269 -5.37 8.34 -0.34
N ASN A 270 -5.21 9.17 -1.37
CA ASN A 270 -5.01 10.61 -1.18
C ASN A 270 -6.33 11.35 -0.98
N TRP A 271 -7.38 10.96 -1.70
CA TRP A 271 -8.72 11.53 -1.54
C TRP A 271 -9.20 11.35 -0.11
N GLN A 272 -9.09 10.14 0.46
CA GLN A 272 -9.45 9.90 1.85
C GLN A 272 -8.70 10.85 2.80
N LYS A 273 -7.37 10.90 2.72
CA LYS A 273 -6.54 11.71 3.63
C LYS A 273 -6.79 13.22 3.49
N PHE A 274 -6.97 13.69 2.26
CA PHE A 274 -7.21 15.10 1.97
C PHE A 274 -8.62 15.53 2.39
N SER A 275 -9.64 14.71 2.12
CA SER A 275 -11.01 14.99 2.55
C SER A 275 -11.19 14.90 4.06
N SER A 276 -10.56 13.92 4.73
CA SER A 276 -10.56 13.84 6.20
C SER A 276 -9.83 15.00 6.88
N TYR A 277 -8.91 15.67 6.17
CA TYR A 277 -8.28 16.90 6.67
C TYR A 277 -9.23 18.10 6.60
N LEU A 278 -9.99 18.23 5.51
CA LEU A 278 -10.96 19.32 5.36
C LEU A 278 -12.20 19.14 6.25
N ASP A 279 -12.65 17.90 6.42
CA ASP A 279 -13.83 17.55 7.21
C ASP A 279 -13.58 16.25 8.00
N PRO A 280 -13.44 16.32 9.35
CA PRO A 280 -13.26 15.14 10.21
C PRO A 280 -14.45 14.18 10.23
N THR A 281 -15.63 14.60 9.77
CA THR A 281 -16.84 13.77 9.70
C THR A 281 -16.97 13.01 8.38
N PHE A 282 -16.06 13.25 7.42
CA PHE A 282 -16.12 12.64 6.11
C PHE A 282 -15.88 11.13 6.15
N ASN A 283 -16.83 10.37 5.60
CA ASN A 283 -16.72 8.93 5.41
C ASN A 283 -16.78 8.56 3.92
N TYR A 284 -15.63 8.23 3.34
CA TYR A 284 -15.53 7.84 1.93
C TYR A 284 -16.31 6.56 1.60
N MET A 285 -16.65 5.70 2.58
CA MET A 285 -17.43 4.48 2.32
C MET A 285 -18.90 4.76 1.96
N MET A 286 -19.41 5.93 2.37
CA MET A 286 -20.80 6.35 2.13
C MET A 286 -20.94 7.21 0.87
N ASP A 287 -19.82 7.56 0.24
CA ASP A 287 -19.80 8.41 -0.96
C ASP A 287 -20.34 7.64 -2.18
N PRO A 288 -21.23 8.24 -3.01
CA PRO A 288 -21.78 7.59 -4.20
C PRO A 288 -20.72 7.17 -5.23
N ASP A 289 -19.56 7.82 -5.27
CA ASP A 289 -18.49 7.51 -6.23
C ASP A 289 -17.58 6.35 -5.77
N TYR A 290 -17.62 5.99 -4.47
CA TYR A 290 -16.78 4.93 -3.91
C TYR A 290 -17.01 3.55 -4.56
N PRO A 291 -18.25 3.08 -4.78
CA PRO A 291 -18.50 1.82 -5.47
C PRO A 291 -17.91 1.78 -6.89
N LEU A 292 -17.90 2.90 -7.61
CA LEU A 292 -17.34 3.00 -8.96
C LEU A 292 -15.81 2.84 -8.94
N VAL A 293 -15.11 3.57 -8.07
CA VAL A 293 -13.66 3.48 -7.90
C VAL A 293 -13.26 2.06 -7.44
N LYS A 294 -14.05 1.48 -6.52
CA LYS A 294 -13.85 0.11 -6.04
C LYS A 294 -13.98 -0.92 -7.17
N LEU A 295 -15.03 -0.83 -7.99
CA LEU A 295 -15.22 -1.72 -9.14
C LEU A 295 -14.07 -1.58 -10.14
N TRP A 296 -13.66 -0.34 -10.45
CA TRP A 296 -12.53 -0.07 -11.33
C TRP A 296 -11.24 -0.74 -10.83
N PHE A 297 -10.91 -0.57 -9.55
CA PHE A 297 -9.72 -1.15 -8.94
C PHE A 297 -9.69 -2.69 -9.05
N PHE A 298 -10.78 -3.37 -8.67
CA PHE A 298 -10.84 -4.84 -8.71
C PHE A 298 -10.83 -5.40 -10.14
N CYS A 299 -11.51 -4.74 -11.08
CA CYS A 299 -11.48 -5.12 -12.49
C CYS A 299 -10.05 -4.97 -13.06
N ALA A 300 -9.38 -3.86 -12.80
CA ALA A 300 -8.02 -3.61 -13.29
C ALA A 300 -7.02 -4.63 -12.74
N ILE A 301 -7.06 -4.90 -11.43
CA ILE A 301 -6.19 -5.92 -10.79
C ILE A 301 -6.41 -7.30 -11.38
N THR A 302 -7.66 -7.68 -11.63
CA THR A 302 -7.99 -8.99 -12.22
C THR A 302 -7.39 -9.11 -13.62
N ILE A 303 -7.53 -8.09 -14.47
CA ILE A 303 -6.93 -8.06 -15.81
C ILE A 303 -5.40 -8.13 -15.73
N TYR A 304 -4.78 -7.41 -14.79
CA TYR A 304 -3.33 -7.45 -14.58
C TYR A 304 -2.84 -8.86 -14.24
N PHE A 305 -3.45 -9.53 -13.28
CA PHE A 305 -3.02 -10.88 -12.87
C PHE A 305 -3.30 -11.93 -13.94
N LEU A 306 -4.39 -11.81 -14.71
CA LEU A 306 -4.63 -12.66 -15.88
C LEU A 306 -3.53 -12.48 -16.93
N TYR A 307 -3.11 -11.24 -17.22
CA TYR A 307 -2.02 -10.98 -18.14
C TYR A 307 -0.67 -11.51 -17.62
N LEU A 308 -0.38 -11.31 -16.33
CA LEU A 308 0.81 -11.88 -15.69
C LEU A 308 0.83 -13.41 -15.79
N LEU A 309 -0.31 -14.07 -15.55
CA LEU A 309 -0.44 -15.53 -15.68
C LEU A 309 -0.16 -16.00 -17.11
N ILE A 310 -0.69 -15.30 -18.12
CA ILE A 310 -0.42 -15.59 -19.54
C ILE A 310 1.09 -15.47 -19.82
N LEU A 311 1.74 -14.42 -19.32
CA LEU A 311 3.19 -14.25 -19.49
C LEU A 311 3.99 -15.38 -18.82
N ILE A 312 3.59 -15.81 -17.62
CA ILE A 312 4.23 -16.92 -16.91
C ILE A 312 4.08 -18.22 -17.71
N ILE A 313 2.86 -18.59 -18.10
CA ILE A 313 2.60 -19.82 -18.87
C ILE A 313 3.42 -19.82 -20.17
N LYS A 314 3.43 -18.68 -20.86
CA LYS A 314 4.18 -18.54 -22.11
C LYS A 314 5.69 -18.64 -21.89
N ALA A 315 6.21 -18.03 -20.83
CA ALA A 315 7.62 -18.14 -20.47
C ALA A 315 8.01 -19.60 -20.19
N TYR A 316 7.19 -20.35 -19.45
CA TYR A 316 7.44 -21.79 -19.21
C TYR A 316 7.34 -22.63 -20.48
N SER A 317 6.43 -22.30 -21.40
CA SER A 317 6.27 -23.02 -22.67
C SER A 317 7.46 -22.81 -23.62
N ASP A 318 7.89 -21.55 -23.79
CA ASP A 318 8.91 -21.19 -24.78
C ASP A 318 10.34 -21.47 -24.28
N LEU A 319 10.61 -21.34 -22.96
CA LEU A 319 11.96 -21.46 -22.39
C LEU A 319 12.31 -22.83 -21.81
N ARG A 320 11.41 -23.83 -21.85
CA ARG A 320 11.71 -25.21 -21.40
C ARG A 320 12.87 -25.86 -22.17
N ASN A 321 13.15 -25.37 -23.38
CA ASN A 321 14.20 -25.90 -24.24
C ASN A 321 15.57 -25.25 -24.02
N MET A 322 15.71 -24.28 -23.09
CA MET A 322 16.98 -23.60 -22.81
C MET A 322 17.44 -23.82 -21.36
N PRO A 323 18.51 -24.61 -21.10
CA PRO A 323 18.88 -25.07 -19.77
C PRO A 323 19.29 -23.95 -18.79
N PHE A 324 19.82 -22.84 -19.28
CA PHE A 324 20.30 -21.75 -18.41
C PHE A 324 19.25 -20.70 -18.06
N PHE A 325 18.25 -20.51 -18.91
CA PHE A 325 17.13 -19.60 -18.62
C PHE A 325 16.14 -20.21 -17.61
N ASP A 326 16.11 -21.54 -17.51
CA ASP A 326 15.25 -22.30 -16.60
C ASP A 326 15.51 -21.97 -15.12
N ILE A 327 16.78 -21.83 -14.69
CA ILE A 327 17.12 -21.53 -13.28
C ILE A 327 16.67 -20.11 -12.89
N ARG A 328 16.92 -19.11 -13.75
CA ARG A 328 16.50 -17.71 -13.52
C ARG A 328 14.98 -17.60 -13.45
N LEU A 329 14.27 -18.23 -14.39
CA LEU A 329 12.81 -18.24 -14.45
C LEU A 329 12.18 -18.93 -13.22
N ARG A 330 12.73 -20.08 -12.79
CA ARG A 330 12.27 -20.80 -11.58
C ARG A 330 12.43 -19.94 -10.33
N CYS A 331 13.59 -19.30 -10.16
CA CYS A 331 13.82 -18.43 -9.00
C CYS A 331 12.84 -17.25 -8.99
N LEU A 332 12.68 -16.57 -10.13
CA LEU A 332 11.74 -15.46 -10.25
C LEU A 332 10.30 -15.90 -9.99
N SER A 333 9.88 -17.03 -10.54
CA SER A 333 8.53 -17.58 -10.37
C SER A 333 8.24 -18.00 -8.94
N ILE A 334 9.19 -18.62 -8.25
CA ILE A 334 9.06 -18.97 -6.83
C ILE A 334 8.89 -17.71 -6.00
N VAL A 335 9.66 -16.67 -6.30
CA VAL A 335 9.61 -15.41 -5.55
C VAL A 335 8.29 -14.67 -5.80
N VAL A 336 7.86 -14.50 -7.06
CA VAL A 336 6.56 -13.88 -7.38
C VAL A 336 5.40 -14.71 -6.83
N GLY A 337 5.50 -16.04 -6.91
CA GLY A 337 4.49 -16.97 -6.38
C GLY A 337 4.34 -16.90 -4.86
N THR A 338 5.44 -16.81 -4.12
CA THR A 338 5.39 -16.68 -2.65
C THR A 338 4.83 -15.33 -2.23
N VAL A 339 5.25 -14.23 -2.86
CA VAL A 339 4.73 -12.89 -2.56
C VAL A 339 3.23 -12.80 -2.85
N THR A 340 2.80 -13.26 -4.02
CA THR A 340 1.37 -13.25 -4.38
C THR A 340 0.53 -14.14 -3.48
N SER A 341 1.01 -15.35 -3.14
CA SER A 341 0.33 -16.27 -2.24
C SER A 341 0.11 -15.67 -0.84
N ILE A 342 1.15 -15.08 -0.24
CA ILE A 342 1.05 -14.46 1.09
C ILE A 342 0.07 -13.28 1.06
N ILE A 343 0.13 -12.44 0.01
CA ILE A 343 -0.81 -11.31 -0.14
C ILE A 343 -2.25 -11.81 -0.27
N THR A 344 -2.50 -12.89 -1.02
CA THR A 344 -3.84 -13.48 -1.15
C THR A 344 -4.34 -14.04 0.19
N VAL A 345 -3.51 -14.75 0.94
CA VAL A 345 -3.88 -15.27 2.27
C VAL A 345 -4.23 -14.13 3.21
N LEU A 346 -3.44 -13.07 3.24
CA LEU A 346 -3.72 -11.87 4.05
C LEU A 346 -5.02 -11.18 3.59
N ALA A 347 -5.30 -11.13 2.29
CA ALA A 347 -6.56 -10.62 1.76
C ALA A 347 -7.77 -11.42 2.22
N LEU A 348 -7.69 -12.75 2.23
CA LEU A 348 -8.76 -13.62 2.70
C LEU A 348 -8.99 -13.51 4.21
N GLN A 349 -7.94 -13.23 4.99
CA GLN A 349 -8.02 -13.02 6.44
C GLN A 349 -8.51 -11.62 6.82
N GLY A 350 -8.97 -10.80 5.86
CA GLY A 350 -9.44 -9.44 6.11
C GLY A 350 -8.33 -8.41 6.31
N TRP A 351 -7.06 -8.82 6.26
CA TRP A 351 -5.92 -7.91 6.32
C TRP A 351 -5.65 -7.20 5.00
N GLY A 352 -5.92 -7.82 3.84
CA GLY A 352 -5.96 -7.19 2.50
C GLY A 352 -4.97 -6.06 2.19
N PRO A 353 -5.34 -5.13 1.29
CA PRO A 353 -4.64 -3.84 1.14
C PRO A 353 -4.69 -3.00 2.43
N ALA A 354 -5.60 -3.36 3.34
CA ALA A 354 -5.74 -2.74 4.64
C ALA A 354 -4.49 -2.93 5.51
N ALA A 355 -3.61 -3.90 5.30
CA ALA A 355 -2.37 -4.01 6.07
C ALA A 355 -1.34 -2.91 5.72
N LEU A 356 -1.46 -2.30 4.53
CA LEU A 356 -0.57 -1.26 4.02
C LEU A 356 -1.14 0.15 4.23
N GLN A 357 -2.46 0.30 4.34
CA GLN A 357 -3.15 1.58 4.50
C GLN A 357 -3.96 1.61 5.80
N ASP A 358 -4.10 2.75 6.47
CA ASP A 358 -4.84 2.96 7.75
C ASP A 358 -6.32 2.50 7.76
N HIS A 359 -6.82 1.96 6.64
CA HIS A 359 -8.14 1.35 6.46
C HIS A 359 -8.47 0.28 7.53
N TRP A 360 -7.48 -0.50 7.95
CA TRP A 360 -7.65 -1.56 8.96
C TRP A 360 -8.09 -1.01 10.32
N ALA A 361 -7.65 0.18 10.68
CA ALA A 361 -8.00 0.80 11.95
C ALA A 361 -9.41 1.41 11.92
N CYS A 362 -9.89 1.84 10.75
CA CYS A 362 -11.23 2.43 10.57
C CYS A 362 -12.35 1.38 10.49
N GLN A 363 -12.02 0.10 10.28
CA GLN A 363 -13.04 -0.96 10.22
C GLN A 363 -13.66 -1.22 11.61
N PRO A 364 -15.00 -1.12 11.75
CA PRO A 364 -15.66 -1.26 13.05
C PRO A 364 -15.58 -2.70 13.58
N LYS A 365 -15.93 -3.69 12.75
CA LYS A 365 -16.04 -5.11 13.13
C LYS A 365 -14.72 -5.90 13.24
N ILE A 366 -13.59 -5.28 12.89
CA ILE A 366 -12.32 -6.00 12.80
C ILE A 366 -11.34 -5.45 13.85
N HIS A 367 -11.14 -6.25 14.89
CA HIS A 367 -10.12 -6.03 15.91
C HIS A 367 -8.93 -6.92 15.61
N PHE A 368 -7.76 -6.31 15.49
CA PHE A 368 -6.51 -7.02 15.31
C PHE A 368 -5.82 -7.14 16.67
N ASP A 369 -5.67 -8.35 17.16
CA ASP A 369 -4.98 -8.60 18.43
C ASP A 369 -3.46 -8.56 18.27
N THR A 370 -2.96 -8.80 17.05
CA THR A 370 -1.53 -8.91 16.76
C THR A 370 -1.08 -7.97 15.66
N SER A 371 0.12 -7.43 15.82
CA SER A 371 0.83 -6.62 14.83
C SER A 371 1.61 -7.43 13.78
N ALA A 372 1.60 -8.76 13.90
CA ALA A 372 2.43 -9.64 13.08
C ALA A 372 2.13 -9.53 11.57
N PRO A 373 0.86 -9.43 11.12
CA PRO A 373 0.56 -9.35 9.69
C PRO A 373 1.08 -8.06 9.04
N PHE A 374 1.00 -6.93 9.75
CA PHE A 374 1.63 -5.67 9.32
C PHE A 374 3.14 -5.84 9.14
N MET A 375 3.82 -6.40 10.15
CA MET A 375 5.28 -6.62 10.11
C MET A 375 5.68 -7.61 9.02
N ALA A 376 4.90 -8.68 8.84
CA ALA A 376 5.15 -9.70 7.83
C ALA A 376 5.04 -9.11 6.42
N LEU A 377 4.04 -8.27 6.15
CA LEU A 377 3.86 -7.65 4.84
C LEU A 377 4.96 -6.64 4.51
N TYR A 378 5.32 -5.77 5.45
CA TYR A 378 6.46 -4.85 5.27
C TYR A 378 7.78 -5.61 5.13
N GLY A 379 8.01 -6.64 5.96
CA GLY A 379 9.19 -7.50 5.88
C GLY A 379 9.26 -8.25 4.56
N LEU A 380 8.14 -8.76 4.05
CA LEU A 380 8.05 -9.49 2.79
C LEU A 380 8.62 -8.68 1.63
N PHE A 381 8.17 -7.44 1.44
CA PHE A 381 8.68 -6.58 0.35
C PHE A 381 10.16 -6.21 0.53
N ASN A 382 10.60 -5.95 1.76
CA ASN A 382 12.00 -5.63 2.04
C ASN A 382 12.92 -6.82 1.75
N PHE A 383 12.65 -7.97 2.37
CA PHE A 383 13.44 -9.18 2.17
C PHE A 383 13.39 -9.67 0.72
N TYR A 384 12.25 -9.55 0.05
CA TYR A 384 12.11 -9.83 -1.38
C TYR A 384 13.15 -9.08 -2.22
N ILE A 385 13.19 -7.75 -2.09
CA ILE A 385 14.12 -6.92 -2.87
C ILE A 385 15.57 -7.18 -2.44
N TYR A 386 15.84 -7.43 -1.16
CA TYR A 386 17.19 -7.75 -0.69
C TYR A 386 17.72 -9.07 -1.25
N ILE A 387 16.87 -10.11 -1.31
CA ILE A 387 17.22 -11.40 -1.91
C ILE A 387 17.48 -11.23 -3.40
N LEU A 388 16.63 -10.47 -4.11
CA LEU A 388 16.87 -10.15 -5.53
C LEU A 388 18.19 -9.40 -5.72
N ALA A 389 18.46 -8.36 -4.91
CA ALA A 389 19.69 -7.59 -5.00
C ALA A 389 20.93 -8.46 -4.78
N TYR A 390 20.87 -9.41 -3.85
CA TYR A 390 21.93 -10.38 -3.62
C TYR A 390 22.10 -11.33 -4.80
N LEU A 391 21.02 -11.96 -5.27
CA LEU A 391 21.04 -12.96 -6.34
C LEU A 391 21.55 -12.42 -7.68
N PHE A 392 21.17 -11.18 -8.02
CA PHE A 392 21.54 -10.55 -9.28
C PHE A 392 22.80 -9.67 -9.18
N SER A 393 23.47 -9.65 -8.03
CA SER A 393 24.77 -8.99 -7.90
C SER A 393 25.88 -9.79 -8.61
N PRO A 394 26.86 -9.11 -9.25
CA PRO A 394 27.94 -9.79 -9.95
C PRO A 394 28.87 -10.50 -8.94
N GLY A 395 29.10 -11.81 -9.16
CA GLY A 395 30.05 -12.61 -8.38
C GLY A 395 31.50 -12.24 -8.68
N GLY A 396 32.38 -12.35 -7.68
CA GLY A 396 33.78 -11.90 -7.74
C GLY A 396 34.74 -12.70 -8.64
N GLY A 397 34.26 -13.60 -9.50
CA GLY A 397 35.11 -14.43 -10.35
C GLY A 397 34.43 -14.88 -11.65
N SER A 398 35.08 -14.59 -12.78
CA SER A 398 35.01 -15.25 -14.11
C SER A 398 33.66 -15.61 -14.76
N LEU A 399 32.51 -15.09 -14.30
CA LEU A 399 31.22 -15.28 -14.98
C LEU A 399 30.96 -14.31 -16.14
N HIS A 400 31.92 -13.43 -16.45
CA HIS A 400 31.73 -12.32 -17.40
C HIS A 400 31.68 -12.78 -18.86
N GLU A 401 32.42 -13.82 -19.24
CA GLU A 401 32.36 -14.38 -20.60
C GLU A 401 31.04 -15.08 -20.90
N THR A 402 30.27 -15.48 -19.88
CA THR A 402 29.00 -16.20 -20.04
C THR A 402 27.74 -15.35 -19.91
N ALA A 403 27.85 -14.06 -19.57
CA ALA A 403 26.67 -13.19 -19.48
C ALA A 403 26.44 -12.39 -20.77
N ILE A 404 27.51 -11.85 -21.36
CA ILE A 404 27.44 -11.02 -22.58
C ILE A 404 27.18 -11.87 -23.83
N THR A 405 27.73 -13.08 -23.91
CA THR A 405 27.51 -14.02 -25.03
C THR A 405 26.14 -14.72 -24.99
N LYS A 406 25.39 -14.59 -23.89
CA LYS A 406 24.27 -15.47 -23.55
C LYS A 406 22.90 -14.80 -23.59
N ASP A 407 22.86 -13.48 -23.53
CA ASP A 407 21.63 -12.70 -23.76
C ASP A 407 21.34 -12.49 -25.26
N ASN A 408 22.26 -12.89 -26.16
CA ASN A 408 22.02 -12.96 -27.59
C ASN A 408 22.02 -14.43 -28.05
N PRO A 409 20.86 -15.03 -28.38
CA PRO A 409 20.80 -16.44 -28.81
C PRO A 409 21.58 -16.68 -30.11
N ALA A 410 21.87 -15.64 -30.90
CA ALA A 410 22.76 -15.76 -32.04
C ALA A 410 24.22 -16.04 -31.65
N PHE A 411 24.68 -15.54 -30.50
CA PHE A 411 26.04 -15.81 -30.01
C PHE A 411 26.14 -17.13 -29.25
N SER A 412 25.09 -17.56 -28.56
CA SER A 412 25.09 -18.87 -27.90
C SER A 412 25.01 -20.04 -28.90
N MET A 413 24.31 -19.87 -30.03
CA MET A 413 24.26 -20.91 -31.07
C MET A 413 25.52 -20.99 -31.95
N ILE A 414 26.37 -19.95 -31.95
CA ILE A 414 27.67 -20.00 -32.65
C ILE A 414 28.73 -20.70 -31.78
N ASN A 415 28.62 -20.63 -30.45
CA ASN A 415 29.58 -21.27 -29.56
C ASN A 415 29.26 -22.74 -29.24
N ASP A 416 28.00 -23.17 -29.40
CA ASP A 416 27.60 -24.59 -29.29
C ASP A 416 27.86 -25.41 -30.58
N SER A 417 28.26 -24.77 -31.69
CA SER A 417 28.61 -25.49 -32.93
C SER A 417 30.09 -25.79 -33.11
N ASP A 418 30.97 -25.24 -32.26
CA ASP A 418 32.42 -25.19 -32.53
C ASP A 418 33.29 -25.98 -31.52
N GLU A 419 32.69 -26.86 -30.69
CA GLU A 419 33.46 -27.90 -29.98
C GLU A 419 33.54 -29.21 -30.78
N GLU A 420 33.99 -29.16 -32.04
CA GLU A 420 34.70 -30.28 -32.69
C GLU A 420 35.35 -29.84 -34.03
N VAL A 421 36.39 -29.01 -34.00
CA VAL A 421 37.29 -28.88 -35.16
C VAL A 421 38.74 -28.95 -34.74
N ILE A 422 39.29 -30.14 -34.93
CA ILE A 422 40.71 -30.47 -35.00
C ILE A 422 41.42 -29.49 -35.95
N TYR A 423 42.55 -28.93 -35.48
CA TYR A 423 43.50 -28.08 -36.20
C TYR A 423 43.40 -28.11 -37.74
N GLY A 424 42.97 -26.99 -38.31
CA GLY A 424 43.16 -26.65 -39.72
C GLY A 424 43.45 -25.16 -39.80
N SER A 425 44.67 -24.82 -40.20
CA SER A 425 45.10 -23.46 -40.51
C SER A 425 44.20 -22.85 -41.58
N ASP A 426 43.54 -21.74 -41.29
CA ASP A 426 43.27 -20.65 -42.25
C ASP A 426 42.73 -19.44 -41.49
N GLU A 427 43.53 -18.38 -41.45
CA GLU A 427 43.35 -17.19 -40.61
C GLU A 427 42.50 -16.09 -41.29
N GLU A 428 41.81 -16.40 -42.40
CA GLU A 428 41.14 -15.40 -43.25
C GLU A 428 39.61 -15.33 -43.06
N SER A 429 38.99 -16.15 -42.20
CA SER A 429 37.53 -16.18 -42.01
C SER A 429 36.99 -15.28 -40.90
N ARG A 430 37.87 -14.62 -40.12
CA ARG A 430 37.49 -13.73 -38.99
C ARG A 430 37.32 -12.27 -39.41
N ARG A 431 36.45 -11.97 -40.37
CA ARG A 431 35.99 -10.59 -40.62
C ARG A 431 34.46 -10.50 -40.67
N PRO A 432 33.82 -9.71 -39.79
CA PRO A 432 32.38 -9.47 -39.90
C PRO A 432 32.04 -8.61 -41.13
N LEU A 433 31.03 -9.05 -41.89
CA LEU A 433 30.55 -8.48 -43.17
C LEU A 433 29.85 -7.11 -43.07
N ASN A 434 30.06 -6.34 -41.99
CA ASN A 434 29.50 -4.99 -41.84
C ASN A 434 30.49 -4.07 -41.11
N SER A 435 31.65 -3.80 -41.71
CA SER A 435 32.36 -2.55 -41.42
C SER A 435 31.92 -1.51 -42.44
N HIS A 436 31.15 -0.52 -42.00
CA HIS A 436 30.93 0.68 -42.80
C HIS A 436 32.29 1.26 -43.21
N HIS A 437 32.47 1.39 -44.53
CA HIS A 437 33.64 1.96 -45.16
C HIS A 437 33.80 3.42 -44.67
N ARG A 438 34.73 3.67 -43.75
CA ARG A 438 35.20 5.02 -43.47
C ARG A 438 36.23 5.35 -44.54
N ILE A 439 35.83 6.14 -45.52
CA ILE A 439 36.73 6.71 -46.53
C ILE A 439 37.64 7.68 -45.78
N THR A 440 38.89 7.27 -45.55
CA THR A 440 40.00 8.17 -45.24
C THR A 440 40.49 8.73 -46.56
N THR A 441 40.18 10.00 -46.82
CA THR A 441 40.89 10.83 -47.80
C THR A 441 42.21 11.24 -47.16
N ASP A 442 43.30 10.61 -47.59
CA ASP A 442 44.63 11.20 -47.59
C ASP A 442 45.03 11.33 -49.07
N GLU A 443 45.02 12.56 -49.59
CA GLU A 443 45.92 12.96 -50.67
C GLU A 443 46.68 14.20 -50.18
N ASP A 444 47.99 14.05 -50.11
CA ASP A 444 48.98 15.10 -49.91
C ASP A 444 49.01 16.05 -51.12
N LEU A 445 48.84 17.36 -50.87
CA LEU A 445 49.56 18.47 -51.54
C LEU A 445 49.29 19.82 -50.86
#